data_AF-A0A966WDK3-F1
#
_entry.id   AF-A0A966WDK3-F1
#
_cell.length_a   1.000
_cell.length_b   1.000
_cell.length_c   1.000
_cell.angle_alpha   90.00
_cell.angle_beta   90.00
_cell.angle_gamma   90.00
#
_symmetry.space_group_name_H-M   'P 1'
#
loop_
_entity.id
_entity.type
_entity.pdbx_description
1 polymer ?
#
loop_
_entity_poly.entity_id
_entity_poly.type
_entity_poly.pdbx_seq_one_letter_code
_entity_poly.pdbx_strand_id
1 'polypeptide(L)'
;MADVKKILPLAKKYDAFVIEDGAQALGARTKKESVGLLGDIGIFSLGVGKGLSIFAGGVIVAKNKPLFSLIQKTSTRIVPTNYLIETKRLLELIFYYIFYRPSLLRFVFGIPLRHHLKKSNFIKAAGDNCSFKFPIHRVSRYRKYIGSNALNRLNDFLNSNRKKAISRLKKLEAIKGLKVLTTNESEETWPFIVLMMPNQKIRDQITSVLWSKSLGVGRLFIEAISNYDYLKPYFKNTNVSAGQQFAANTMIISNSPWLTDKHFNQIYRVLNLHLK
;
A
#
# COMPACT_ATOMS: atom_id res chain seq x y z
N MET A 1 -4.82 -5.17 -9.82
CA MET A 1 -6.12 -5.45 -9.15
C MET A 1 -6.38 -6.95 -9.15
N ALA A 2 -7.19 -7.47 -8.23
CA ALA A 2 -7.60 -8.87 -8.23
C ALA A 2 -8.85 -9.08 -9.10
N ASP A 3 -9.00 -10.27 -9.71
CA ASP A 3 -10.18 -10.63 -10.50
C ASP A 3 -11.29 -11.19 -9.58
N VAL A 4 -11.94 -10.28 -8.85
CA VAL A 4 -12.95 -10.65 -7.84
C VAL A 4 -14.14 -11.39 -8.48
N LYS A 5 -14.51 -11.03 -9.72
CA LYS A 5 -15.64 -11.65 -10.43
C LYS A 5 -15.46 -13.15 -10.63
N LYS A 6 -14.23 -13.64 -10.79
CA LYS A 6 -13.94 -15.09 -10.84
C LYS A 6 -14.08 -15.79 -9.50
N ILE A 7 -13.90 -15.08 -8.39
CA ILE A 7 -13.95 -15.63 -7.03
C ILE A 7 -15.38 -15.71 -6.53
N LEU A 8 -16.25 -14.77 -6.91
CA LEU A 8 -17.64 -14.69 -6.40
C LEU A 8 -18.45 -16.00 -6.57
N PRO A 9 -18.46 -16.70 -7.74
CA PRO A 9 -19.20 -17.95 -7.89
C PRO A 9 -18.67 -19.05 -6.97
N LEU A 10 -17.36 -19.10 -6.77
CA LEU A 10 -16.72 -20.07 -5.88
C LEU A 10 -17.09 -19.81 -4.42
N ALA A 11 -17.01 -18.55 -3.99
CA ALA A 11 -17.39 -18.16 -2.63
C ALA A 11 -18.86 -18.50 -2.35
N LYS A 12 -19.76 -18.22 -3.29
CA LYS A 12 -21.18 -18.58 -3.19
C LYS A 12 -21.40 -20.10 -3.07
N LYS A 13 -20.64 -20.91 -3.81
CA LYS A 13 -20.73 -22.38 -3.75
C LYS A 13 -20.41 -22.92 -2.35
N TYR A 14 -19.54 -22.25 -1.61
CA TYR A 14 -19.08 -22.66 -0.28
C TYR A 14 -19.68 -21.82 0.86
N ASP A 15 -20.70 -21.02 0.59
CA ASP A 15 -21.31 -20.09 1.56
C ASP A 15 -20.27 -19.20 2.29
N ALA A 16 -19.25 -18.77 1.54
CA ALA A 16 -18.15 -17.98 2.04
C ALA A 16 -18.35 -16.49 1.71
N PHE A 17 -18.03 -15.63 2.68
CA PHE A 17 -17.97 -14.19 2.46
C PHE A 17 -16.73 -13.80 1.66
N VAL A 18 -16.87 -12.81 0.78
CA VAL A 18 -15.76 -12.16 0.07
C VAL A 18 -15.49 -10.80 0.67
N ILE A 19 -14.31 -10.65 1.28
CA ILE A 19 -13.82 -9.38 1.80
C ILE A 19 -12.75 -8.84 0.86
N GLU A 20 -12.99 -7.67 0.30
CA GLU A 20 -12.05 -6.95 -0.56
C GLU A 20 -11.19 -5.99 0.26
N ASP A 21 -9.88 -6.25 0.33
CA ASP A 21 -8.91 -5.30 0.87
C ASP A 21 -8.49 -4.25 -0.19
N GLY A 22 -9.18 -3.11 -0.13
CA GLY A 22 -8.91 -1.91 -0.92
C GLY A 22 -7.96 -0.93 -0.23
N ALA A 23 -7.14 -1.34 0.74
CA ALA A 23 -6.33 -0.43 1.54
C ALA A 23 -5.39 0.48 0.72
N GLN A 24 -4.99 0.09 -0.49
CA GLN A 24 -4.17 0.91 -1.41
C GLN A 24 -4.94 1.39 -2.66
N ALA A 25 -6.23 1.10 -2.74
CA ALA A 25 -7.04 1.19 -3.96
C ALA A 25 -8.29 2.07 -3.81
N LEU A 26 -8.37 2.93 -2.78
CA LEU A 26 -9.47 3.89 -2.65
C LEU A 26 -9.54 4.81 -3.88
N GLY A 27 -10.69 4.79 -4.57
CA GLY A 27 -10.93 5.53 -5.81
C GLY A 27 -10.52 4.79 -7.09
N ALA A 28 -10.09 3.54 -6.98
CA ALA A 28 -9.82 2.70 -8.13
C ALA A 28 -11.12 2.08 -8.69
N ARG A 29 -11.20 1.85 -10.00
CA ARG A 29 -12.38 1.22 -10.63
C ARG A 29 -12.00 0.17 -11.66
N THR A 30 -12.80 -0.89 -11.73
CA THR A 30 -12.75 -1.94 -12.75
C THR A 30 -13.98 -1.83 -13.65
N LYS A 31 -13.83 -1.66 -14.96
CA LYS A 31 -14.99 -1.55 -15.90
C LYS A 31 -16.12 -0.62 -15.39
N LYS A 32 -15.77 0.54 -14.83
CA LYS A 32 -16.66 1.55 -14.18
C LYS A 32 -17.24 1.18 -12.81
N GLU A 33 -17.00 -0.02 -12.29
CA GLU A 33 -17.38 -0.40 -10.92
C GLU A 33 -16.25 -0.05 -9.95
N SER A 34 -16.56 0.54 -8.79
CA SER A 34 -15.53 0.79 -7.76
C SER A 34 -15.00 -0.53 -7.20
N VAL A 35 -13.69 -0.61 -7.00
CA VAL A 35 -13.11 -1.71 -6.21
C VAL A 35 -13.67 -1.66 -4.78
N GLY A 36 -13.71 -2.81 -4.10
CA GLY A 36 -14.26 -2.91 -2.75
C GLY A 36 -15.79 -2.94 -2.68
N LEU A 37 -16.49 -2.92 -3.82
CA LEU A 37 -17.95 -3.00 -3.91
C LEU A 37 -18.46 -4.25 -4.65
N LEU A 38 -17.57 -5.16 -5.07
CA LEU A 38 -17.94 -6.38 -5.79
C LEU A 38 -18.27 -7.52 -4.81
N GLY A 39 -17.43 -7.68 -3.79
CA GLY A 39 -17.60 -8.61 -2.67
C GLY A 39 -18.66 -8.16 -1.68
N ASP A 40 -18.73 -8.87 -0.55
CA ASP A 40 -19.71 -8.60 0.50
C ASP A 40 -19.30 -7.43 1.40
N ILE A 41 -17.99 -7.30 1.62
CA ILE A 41 -17.38 -6.25 2.45
C ILE A 41 -16.18 -5.68 1.70
N GLY A 42 -16.06 -4.35 1.68
CA GLY A 42 -14.86 -3.65 1.25
C GLY A 42 -14.21 -2.92 2.41
N ILE A 43 -12.88 -2.95 2.49
CA ILE A 43 -12.11 -2.20 3.48
C ILE A 43 -11.14 -1.24 2.80
N PHE A 44 -11.07 -0.01 3.29
CA PHE A 44 -10.15 1.00 2.81
C PHE A 44 -9.36 1.57 3.99
N SER A 45 -8.07 1.80 3.76
CA SER A 45 -7.21 2.42 4.76
C SER A 45 -7.14 3.93 4.53
N LEU A 46 -7.23 4.68 5.61
CA LEU A 46 -6.96 6.11 5.66
C LEU A 46 -5.68 6.41 6.46
N GLY A 47 -4.75 5.45 6.44
CA GLY A 47 -3.47 5.54 7.13
C GLY A 47 -2.46 6.49 6.45
N VAL A 48 -1.26 6.56 6.99
CA VAL A 48 -0.13 7.28 6.38
C VAL A 48 0.21 6.67 5.00
N GLY A 49 0.59 7.53 4.05
CA GLY A 49 0.98 7.11 2.70
C GLY A 49 -0.19 6.76 1.75
N LYS A 50 -1.43 6.90 2.19
CA LYS A 50 -2.64 6.70 1.37
C LYS A 50 -3.01 7.99 0.62
N GLY A 51 -3.73 7.86 -0.49
CA GLY A 51 -4.20 9.02 -1.26
C GLY A 51 -5.13 9.94 -0.46
N LEU A 52 -5.99 9.34 0.36
CA LEU A 52 -6.75 10.03 1.40
C LEU A 52 -6.28 9.52 2.77
N SER A 53 -5.83 10.42 3.64
CA SER A 53 -5.27 10.07 4.95
C SER A 53 -5.84 10.92 6.07
N ILE A 54 -6.14 10.26 7.19
CA ILE A 54 -6.39 10.88 8.50
C ILE A 54 -5.36 10.41 9.52
N PHE A 55 -4.14 10.14 9.03
CA PHE A 55 -3.00 9.52 9.73
C PHE A 55 -3.23 8.05 10.12
N ALA A 56 -4.32 7.74 10.82
CA ALA A 56 -4.71 6.39 11.16
C ALA A 56 -6.24 6.24 11.15
N GLY A 57 -6.73 5.28 10.38
CA GLY A 57 -8.16 4.97 10.30
C GLY A 57 -8.48 4.14 9.07
N GLY A 58 -9.75 3.87 8.90
CA GLY A 58 -10.25 3.12 7.75
C GLY A 58 -11.74 3.31 7.55
N VAL A 59 -12.21 2.83 6.40
CA VAL A 59 -13.61 2.79 6.02
C VAL A 59 -13.96 1.33 5.75
N ILE A 60 -15.10 0.89 6.27
CA ILE A 60 -15.70 -0.39 5.94
C ILE A 60 -16.98 -0.09 5.18
N VAL A 61 -17.16 -0.73 4.03
CA VAL A 61 -18.39 -0.71 3.24
C VAL A 61 -18.93 -2.13 3.18
N ALA A 62 -20.25 -2.27 3.09
CA ALA A 62 -20.91 -3.57 2.99
C ALA A 62 -21.97 -3.52 1.91
N LYS A 63 -22.15 -4.65 1.23
CA LYS A 63 -23.02 -4.77 0.06
C LYS A 63 -24.51 -4.59 0.38
N ASN A 64 -24.95 -5.01 1.56
CA ASN A 64 -26.35 -4.94 1.97
C ASN A 64 -26.52 -4.38 3.39
N LYS A 65 -27.71 -3.79 3.62
CA LYS A 65 -28.06 -3.16 4.90
C LYS A 65 -27.98 -4.11 6.11
N PRO A 66 -28.50 -5.36 6.05
CA PRO A 66 -28.38 -6.30 7.17
C PRO A 66 -26.94 -6.54 7.61
N LEU A 67 -26.03 -6.82 6.67
CA LEU A 67 -24.61 -7.03 6.94
C LEU A 67 -23.97 -5.76 7.50
N PHE A 68 -24.27 -4.59 6.93
CA PHE A 68 -23.79 -3.31 7.45
C PHE A 68 -24.23 -3.07 8.91
N SER A 69 -25.49 -3.38 9.24
CA SER A 69 -26.01 -3.25 10.61
C SER A 69 -25.28 -4.19 11.59
N LEU A 70 -24.94 -5.41 11.18
CA LEU A 70 -24.16 -6.34 12.01
C LEU A 70 -22.72 -5.83 12.24
N ILE A 71 -22.07 -5.29 11.21
CA ILE A 71 -20.75 -4.67 11.33
C ILE A 71 -20.82 -3.46 12.27
N GLN A 72 -21.84 -2.62 12.16
CA GLN A 72 -22.02 -1.46 13.02
C GLN A 72 -22.22 -1.85 14.49
N LYS A 73 -23.10 -2.82 14.76
CA LYS A 73 -23.31 -3.37 16.12
C LYS A 73 -22.02 -3.96 16.71
N THR A 74 -21.26 -4.68 15.89
CA THR A 74 -19.97 -5.26 16.30
C THR A 74 -18.96 -4.16 16.61
N SER A 75 -18.85 -3.15 15.73
CA SER A 75 -17.98 -1.99 15.92
C SER A 75 -18.29 -1.24 17.21
N THR A 76 -19.57 -0.99 17.51
CA THR A 76 -19.97 -0.34 18.76
C THR A 76 -19.61 -1.13 20.01
N ARG A 77 -19.55 -2.47 19.91
CA ARG A 77 -19.20 -3.35 21.03
C ARG A 77 -17.70 -3.45 21.26
N ILE A 78 -16.91 -3.58 20.19
CA ILE A 78 -15.47 -3.91 20.31
C ILE A 78 -14.54 -2.71 20.22
N VAL A 79 -14.98 -1.58 19.63
CA VAL A 79 -14.12 -0.42 19.40
C VAL A 79 -14.30 0.59 20.54
N PRO A 80 -13.35 0.71 21.48
CA PRO A 80 -13.47 1.63 22.58
C PRO A 80 -13.32 3.08 22.10
N THR A 81 -13.90 4.01 22.86
CA THR A 81 -13.54 5.42 22.77
C THR A 81 -12.33 5.65 23.69
N ASN A 82 -11.23 6.15 23.13
CA ASN A 82 -10.04 6.48 23.92
C ASN A 82 -9.51 7.85 23.51
N TYR A 83 -9.76 8.85 24.36
CA TYR A 83 -9.41 10.24 24.09
C TYR A 83 -7.89 10.48 24.07
N LEU A 84 -7.11 9.77 24.89
CA LEU A 84 -5.66 9.92 24.91
C LEU A 84 -5.03 9.44 23.59
N ILE A 85 -5.46 8.27 23.11
CA ILE A 85 -5.00 7.76 21.81
C ILE A 85 -5.46 8.70 20.70
N GLU A 86 -6.71 9.17 20.74
CA GLU A 86 -7.25 10.09 19.74
C GLU A 86 -6.47 11.41 19.68
N THR A 87 -6.20 12.04 20.82
CA THR A 87 -5.41 13.28 20.92
C THR A 87 -3.99 13.06 20.39
N LYS A 88 -3.36 11.93 20.75
CA LYS A 88 -2.06 11.54 20.18
C LYS A 88 -2.12 11.45 18.65
N ARG A 89 -3.16 10.81 18.08
CA ARG A 89 -3.32 10.67 16.62
C ARG A 89 -3.54 12.01 15.92
N LEU A 90 -4.21 12.96 16.57
CA LEU A 90 -4.36 14.33 16.07
C LEU A 90 -3.01 15.07 16.04
N LEU A 91 -2.23 14.98 17.11
CA LEU A 91 -0.88 15.57 17.15
C LEU A 91 0.04 14.95 16.09
N GLU A 92 -0.01 13.63 15.95
CA GLU A 92 0.76 12.92 14.92
C GLU A 92 0.32 13.31 13.50
N LEU A 93 -0.98 13.58 13.27
CA LEU A 93 -1.48 14.08 11.99
C LEU A 93 -0.96 15.49 11.69
N ILE A 94 -0.93 16.39 12.68
CA ILE A 94 -0.37 17.74 12.54
C ILE A 94 1.14 17.65 12.27
N PHE A 95 1.86 16.85 13.05
CA PHE A 95 3.27 16.59 12.85
C PHE A 95 3.53 16.02 11.46
N TYR A 96 2.75 15.03 11.04
CA TYR A 96 2.83 14.46 9.70
C TYR A 96 2.62 15.53 8.64
N TYR A 97 1.62 16.41 8.76
CA TYR A 97 1.42 17.51 7.82
C TYR A 97 2.64 18.44 7.71
N ILE A 98 3.29 18.78 8.83
CA ILE A 98 4.48 19.64 8.86
C ILE A 98 5.70 18.92 8.24
N PHE A 99 5.91 17.66 8.61
CA PHE A 99 7.10 16.87 8.24
C PHE A 99 6.97 16.13 6.91
N TYR A 100 5.77 16.07 6.34
CA TYR A 100 5.52 15.60 4.98
C TYR A 100 5.91 16.68 3.96
N ARG A 101 7.11 17.25 4.13
CA ARG A 101 7.80 18.15 3.22
C ARG A 101 9.12 17.50 2.80
N PRO A 102 9.57 17.63 1.54
CA PRO A 102 10.75 16.92 1.02
C PRO A 102 12.01 17.01 1.89
N SER A 103 12.29 18.19 2.45
CA SER A 103 13.45 18.44 3.30
C SER A 103 13.38 17.69 4.65
N LEU A 104 12.18 17.47 5.18
CA LEU A 104 11.97 16.87 6.50
C LEU A 104 11.72 15.36 6.46
N LEU A 105 11.25 14.84 5.32
CA LEU A 105 11.02 13.40 5.12
C LEU A 105 12.25 12.55 5.40
N ARG A 106 13.45 13.08 5.14
CA ARG A 106 14.71 12.38 5.44
C ARG A 106 14.84 12.04 6.93
N PHE A 107 14.40 12.91 7.83
CA PHE A 107 14.53 12.67 9.28
C PHE A 107 13.54 11.62 9.76
N VAL A 108 12.30 11.68 9.27
CA VAL A 108 11.23 10.78 9.70
C VAL A 108 11.35 9.39 9.08
N PHE A 109 11.66 9.30 7.78
CA PHE A 109 11.69 8.03 7.05
C PHE A 109 13.09 7.60 6.62
N GLY A 110 13.94 8.55 6.22
CA GLY A 110 15.26 8.25 5.65
C GLY A 110 16.30 7.75 6.67
N ILE A 111 16.36 8.37 7.86
CA ILE A 111 17.31 7.98 8.91
C ILE A 111 16.97 6.58 9.46
N PRO A 112 15.73 6.29 9.88
CA PRO A 112 15.37 4.94 10.35
C PRO A 112 15.61 3.87 9.28
N LEU A 113 15.27 4.16 8.02
CA LEU A 113 15.53 3.26 6.90
C LEU A 113 17.02 2.89 6.81
N ARG A 114 17.90 3.89 6.76
CA ARG A 114 19.36 3.65 6.66
C ARG A 114 19.91 2.92 7.88
N HIS A 115 19.39 3.23 9.07
CA HIS A 115 19.77 2.54 10.30
C HIS A 115 19.45 1.04 10.22
N HIS A 116 18.24 0.67 9.77
CA HIS A 116 17.84 -0.73 9.65
C HIS A 116 18.54 -1.46 8.50
N LEU A 117 18.77 -0.79 7.37
CA LEU A 117 19.56 -1.35 6.27
C LEU A 117 21.00 -1.66 6.69
N LYS A 118 21.65 -0.80 7.48
CA LYS A 118 22.99 -1.06 8.04
C LYS A 118 23.03 -2.28 8.96
N LYS A 119 21.90 -2.63 9.59
CA LYS A 119 21.74 -3.81 10.45
C LYS A 119 21.20 -5.03 9.69
N SER A 120 21.13 -4.96 8.36
CA SER A 120 20.53 -6.01 7.51
C SER A 120 19.10 -6.40 7.92
N ASN A 121 18.37 -5.50 8.58
CA ASN A 121 17.01 -5.75 9.02
C ASN A 121 16.03 -5.20 7.98
N PHE A 122 15.85 -5.96 6.90
CA PHE A 122 15.01 -5.55 5.77
C PHE A 122 13.53 -5.41 6.12
N ILE A 123 13.02 -6.25 7.04
CA ILE A 123 11.62 -6.20 7.52
C ILE A 123 11.33 -4.84 8.18
N LYS A 124 12.17 -4.42 9.13
CA LYS A 124 12.01 -3.09 9.76
C LYS A 124 12.33 -1.95 8.80
N ALA A 125 13.27 -2.14 7.88
CA ALA A 125 13.60 -1.14 6.86
C ALA A 125 12.41 -0.84 5.92
N ALA A 126 11.61 -1.85 5.55
CA ALA A 126 10.39 -1.67 4.78
C ALA A 126 9.17 -1.27 5.60
N GLY A 127 9.24 -1.35 6.94
CA GLY A 127 8.08 -1.16 7.82
C GLY A 127 7.09 -2.34 7.76
N ASP A 128 7.60 -3.53 7.42
CA ASP A 128 6.83 -4.75 7.17
C ASP A 128 6.68 -5.61 8.45
N ASN A 129 6.86 -4.99 9.62
CA ASN A 129 6.74 -5.65 10.92
C ASN A 129 5.32 -5.43 11.48
N CYS A 130 4.43 -6.38 11.25
CA CYS A 130 3.13 -6.37 11.90
C CYS A 130 3.16 -7.10 13.25
N SER A 131 2.27 -6.69 14.16
CA SER A 131 2.03 -7.37 15.42
C SER A 131 0.53 -7.61 15.56
N PHE A 132 0.13 -8.69 16.24
CA PHE A 132 -1.30 -8.94 16.52
C PHE A 132 -1.94 -7.92 17.48
N LYS A 133 -1.14 -7.05 18.10
CA LYS A 133 -1.63 -5.98 18.98
C LYS A 133 -1.94 -4.74 18.15
N PHE A 134 -3.16 -4.66 17.66
CA PHE A 134 -3.66 -3.48 16.96
C PHE A 134 -4.45 -2.58 17.93
N PRO A 135 -3.95 -1.38 18.28
CA PRO A 135 -4.71 -0.46 19.13
C PRO A 135 -5.92 0.06 18.36
N ILE A 136 -7.09 -0.50 18.64
CA ILE A 136 -8.37 -0.06 18.09
C ILE A 136 -8.95 1.05 18.96
N HIS A 137 -9.39 2.14 18.33
CA HIS A 137 -10.13 3.22 18.99
C HIS A 137 -11.04 3.91 17.97
N ARG A 138 -12.11 4.52 18.48
CA ARG A 138 -13.08 5.23 17.65
C ARG A 138 -12.52 6.57 17.17
N VAL A 139 -12.57 6.81 15.87
CA VAL A 139 -12.12 8.06 15.23
C VAL A 139 -13.04 9.23 15.64
N SER A 140 -12.45 10.34 16.09
CA SER A 140 -13.20 11.55 16.48
C SER A 140 -13.90 12.23 15.31
N ARG A 141 -14.83 13.15 15.65
CA ARG A 141 -15.48 14.05 14.68
C ARG A 141 -14.45 14.93 13.94
N TYR A 142 -13.39 15.38 14.62
CA TYR A 142 -12.36 16.23 14.01
C TYR A 142 -11.58 15.52 12.91
N ARG A 143 -11.05 14.31 13.17
CA ARG A 143 -10.35 13.54 12.14
C ARG A 143 -11.28 13.13 10.99
N LYS A 144 -12.54 12.82 11.27
CA LYS A 144 -13.56 12.61 10.23
C LYS A 144 -13.78 13.83 9.37
N TYR A 145 -13.87 15.03 9.97
CA TYR A 145 -14.00 16.29 9.24
C TYR A 145 -12.79 16.57 8.34
N ILE A 146 -11.57 16.34 8.83
CA ILE A 146 -10.34 16.45 8.02
C ILE A 146 -10.41 15.50 6.82
N GLY A 147 -10.80 14.24 7.04
CA GLY A 147 -10.99 13.26 5.98
C GLY A 147 -12.05 13.71 4.95
N SER A 148 -13.20 14.20 5.43
CA SER A 148 -14.28 14.70 4.59
C SER A 148 -13.84 15.89 3.73
N ASN A 149 -13.12 16.85 4.29
CA ASN A 149 -12.61 18.00 3.55
C ASN A 149 -11.56 17.56 2.51
N ALA A 150 -10.74 16.56 2.84
CA ALA A 150 -9.75 16.00 1.93
C ALA A 150 -10.36 15.18 0.76
N LEU A 151 -11.64 14.81 0.81
CA LEU A 151 -12.32 14.14 -0.32
C LEU A 151 -12.42 15.04 -1.54
N ASN A 152 -12.61 16.35 -1.34
CA ASN A 152 -12.77 17.32 -2.43
C ASN A 152 -11.56 17.34 -3.38
N ARG A 153 -10.36 17.05 -2.88
CA ARG A 153 -9.11 17.01 -3.64
C ARG A 153 -8.71 15.61 -4.10
N LEU A 154 -9.48 14.57 -3.77
CA LEU A 154 -9.09 13.18 -4.04
C LEU A 154 -9.06 12.90 -5.54
N ASN A 155 -10.07 13.34 -6.29
CA ASN A 155 -10.14 13.10 -7.73
C ASN A 155 -8.97 13.75 -8.48
N ASP A 156 -8.65 15.00 -8.15
CA ASP A 156 -7.50 15.71 -8.75
C ASP A 156 -6.17 15.02 -8.41
N PHE A 157 -6.02 14.59 -7.16
CA PHE A 157 -4.85 13.82 -6.73
C PHE A 157 -4.71 12.53 -7.54
N LEU A 158 -5.78 11.73 -7.65
CA LEU A 158 -5.75 10.46 -8.40
C LEU A 158 -5.47 10.69 -9.89
N ASN A 159 -6.08 11.71 -10.50
CA ASN A 159 -5.85 12.06 -11.90
C ASN A 159 -4.41 12.50 -12.16
N SER A 160 -3.83 13.33 -11.28
CA SER A 160 -2.42 13.71 -11.35
C SER A 160 -1.50 12.49 -11.21
N ASN A 161 -1.83 11.58 -10.29
CA ASN A 161 -1.05 10.38 -10.02
C ASN A 161 -1.06 9.41 -11.22
N ARG A 162 -2.23 9.22 -11.85
CA ARG A 162 -2.40 8.44 -13.10
C ARG A 162 -1.57 9.01 -14.24
N LYS A 163 -1.65 10.33 -14.49
CA LYS A 163 -0.87 10.99 -15.55
C LYS A 163 0.64 10.76 -15.37
N LYS A 164 1.14 10.90 -14.13
CA LYS A 164 2.55 10.63 -13.79
C LYS A 164 2.92 9.16 -13.99
N ALA A 165 2.06 8.24 -13.55
CA ALA A 165 2.28 6.80 -13.71
C ALA A 165 2.41 6.43 -15.19
N ILE A 166 1.45 6.84 -16.03
CA ILE A 166 1.44 6.51 -17.47
C ILE A 166 2.73 6.98 -18.16
N SER A 167 3.20 8.19 -17.87
CA SER A 167 4.47 8.70 -18.42
C SER A 167 5.68 7.84 -18.01
N ARG A 168 5.72 7.38 -16.76
CA ARG A 168 6.80 6.54 -16.22
C ARG A 168 6.73 5.11 -16.72
N LEU A 169 5.54 4.55 -16.84
CA LEU A 169 5.29 3.19 -17.35
C LEU A 169 5.84 3.04 -18.76
N LYS A 170 5.54 3.98 -19.67
CA LYS A 170 6.07 3.99 -21.04
C LYS A 170 7.61 3.86 -21.09
N LYS A 171 8.31 4.52 -20.17
CA LYS A 171 9.78 4.42 -20.07
C LYS A 171 10.22 3.09 -19.50
N LEU A 172 9.56 2.61 -18.43
CA LEU A 172 9.94 1.37 -17.76
C LEU A 172 9.68 0.14 -18.63
N GLU A 173 8.58 0.11 -19.37
CA GLU A 173 8.22 -0.97 -20.30
C GLU A 173 9.20 -1.08 -21.47
N ALA A 174 9.93 -0.01 -21.80
CA ALA A 174 10.97 -0.03 -22.83
C ALA A 174 12.27 -0.72 -22.38
N ILE A 175 12.44 -0.99 -21.08
CA ILE A 175 13.64 -1.66 -20.56
C ILE A 175 13.51 -3.17 -20.82
N LYS A 176 14.39 -3.72 -21.66
CA LYS A 176 14.43 -5.16 -21.95
C LYS A 176 14.66 -5.96 -20.65
N GLY A 177 13.90 -7.03 -20.46
CA GLY A 177 14.00 -7.89 -19.28
C GLY A 177 13.29 -7.35 -18.02
N LEU A 178 12.79 -6.11 -18.04
CA LEU A 178 11.96 -5.59 -16.95
C LEU A 178 10.49 -5.94 -17.17
N LYS A 179 9.87 -6.61 -16.20
CA LYS A 179 8.40 -6.72 -16.18
C LYS A 179 7.83 -5.68 -15.23
N VAL A 180 6.90 -4.88 -15.73
CA VAL A 180 6.14 -3.92 -14.91
C VAL A 180 4.76 -4.53 -14.66
N LEU A 181 4.28 -4.49 -13.41
CA LEU A 181 2.91 -4.92 -13.14
C LEU A 181 1.94 -3.80 -13.52
N THR A 182 1.16 -4.08 -14.54
CA THR A 182 0.11 -3.21 -15.06
C THR A 182 -1.20 -3.98 -15.14
N THR A 183 -2.31 -3.27 -15.28
CA THR A 183 -3.59 -3.86 -15.66
C THR A 183 -4.18 -3.10 -16.83
N ASN A 184 -5.16 -3.70 -17.50
CA ASN A 184 -5.91 -3.06 -18.58
C ASN A 184 -7.06 -2.17 -18.07
N GLU A 185 -7.10 -1.88 -16.76
CA GLU A 185 -8.17 -1.11 -16.15
C GLU A 185 -7.92 0.39 -16.31
N SER A 186 -8.98 1.14 -16.62
CA SER A 186 -8.86 2.55 -17.00
C SER A 186 -8.64 3.50 -15.82
N GLU A 187 -8.99 3.10 -14.60
CA GLU A 187 -9.08 4.00 -13.44
C GLU A 187 -8.30 3.50 -12.21
N GLU A 188 -7.02 3.15 -12.37
CA GLU A 188 -6.16 2.74 -11.26
C GLU A 188 -5.64 3.93 -10.41
N THR A 189 -5.28 3.68 -9.15
CA THR A 189 -4.82 4.74 -8.22
C THR A 189 -3.32 5.02 -8.30
N TRP A 190 -2.51 4.03 -8.69
CA TRP A 190 -1.05 4.11 -8.84
C TRP A 190 -0.29 4.72 -7.66
N PRO A 191 -0.47 4.28 -6.40
CA PRO A 191 0.31 4.82 -5.27
C PRO A 191 1.82 4.59 -5.42
N PHE A 192 2.18 3.48 -6.08
CA PHE A 192 3.52 3.09 -6.46
C PHE A 192 3.45 2.20 -7.71
N ILE A 193 4.57 2.09 -8.41
CA ILE A 193 4.75 1.19 -9.56
C ILE A 193 5.49 -0.05 -9.06
N VAL A 194 4.94 -1.23 -9.32
CA VAL A 194 5.57 -2.50 -8.96
C VAL A 194 6.37 -3.02 -10.13
N LEU A 195 7.64 -3.29 -9.89
CA LEU A 195 8.57 -3.86 -10.84
C LEU A 195 8.88 -5.29 -10.46
N MET A 196 8.87 -6.19 -11.44
CA MET A 196 9.27 -7.58 -11.30
C MET A 196 10.57 -7.81 -12.07
N MET A 197 11.63 -8.07 -11.32
CA MET A 197 12.96 -8.36 -11.83
C MET A 197 13.03 -9.79 -12.37
N PRO A 198 13.97 -10.08 -13.29
CA PRO A 198 14.20 -11.44 -13.78
C PRO A 198 14.53 -12.44 -12.67
N ASN A 199 15.29 -11.99 -11.66
CA ASN A 199 15.67 -12.80 -10.51
C ASN A 199 16.00 -11.92 -9.30
N GLN A 200 16.08 -12.57 -8.14
CA GLN A 200 16.39 -11.93 -6.86
C GLN A 200 17.77 -11.25 -6.84
N LYS A 201 18.78 -11.85 -7.48
CA LYS A 201 20.16 -11.31 -7.48
C LYS A 201 20.22 -9.92 -8.11
N ILE A 202 19.58 -9.74 -9.25
CA ILE A 202 19.48 -8.45 -9.94
C ILE A 202 18.71 -7.44 -9.08
N ARG A 203 17.60 -7.87 -8.47
CA ARG A 203 16.82 -7.03 -7.54
C ARG A 203 17.69 -6.54 -6.38
N ASP A 204 18.45 -7.43 -5.75
CA ASP A 204 19.31 -7.12 -4.61
C ASP A 204 20.45 -6.16 -5.02
N GLN A 205 21.06 -6.37 -6.19
CA GLN A 205 22.06 -5.44 -6.74
C GLN A 205 21.49 -4.02 -6.94
N ILE A 206 20.33 -3.90 -7.60
CA ILE A 206 19.69 -2.61 -7.85
C ILE A 206 19.27 -1.93 -6.54
N THR A 207 18.67 -2.67 -5.62
CA THR A 207 18.20 -2.13 -4.34
C THR A 207 19.36 -1.72 -3.43
N SER A 208 20.51 -2.41 -3.48
CA SER A 208 21.72 -2.01 -2.74
C SER A 208 22.17 -0.58 -3.11
N VAL A 209 22.00 -0.21 -4.38
CA VAL A 209 22.34 1.12 -4.91
C VAL A 209 21.26 2.15 -4.62
N LEU A 210 19.98 1.78 -4.77
CA LEU A 210 18.87 2.75 -4.80
C LEU A 210 18.14 2.92 -3.47
N TRP A 211 17.97 1.86 -2.68
CA TRP A 211 17.06 1.86 -1.54
C TRP A 211 17.51 2.85 -0.47
N SER A 212 18.82 2.92 -0.23
CA SER A 212 19.35 3.89 0.71
C SER A 212 19.23 5.32 0.19
N LYS A 213 19.18 5.61 -1.13
CA LYS A 213 19.31 6.97 -1.69
C LYS A 213 18.10 7.89 -1.51
N SER A 214 17.07 7.48 -0.78
CA SER A 214 15.85 8.27 -0.55
C SER A 214 15.15 8.69 -1.86
N LEU A 215 15.28 7.86 -2.91
CA LEU A 215 14.67 8.09 -4.23
C LEU A 215 13.24 7.52 -4.33
N GLY A 216 12.63 7.12 -3.22
CA GLY A 216 11.32 6.48 -3.24
C GLY A 216 11.34 5.05 -3.78
N VAL A 217 12.49 4.38 -3.74
CA VAL A 217 12.62 2.95 -4.05
C VAL A 217 12.48 2.13 -2.77
N GLY A 218 11.77 1.02 -2.84
CA GLY A 218 11.62 0.10 -1.72
C GLY A 218 11.13 -1.27 -2.14
N ARG A 219 10.60 -2.03 -1.18
CA ARG A 219 9.98 -3.33 -1.39
C ARG A 219 8.58 -3.31 -0.77
N LEU A 220 7.61 -3.90 -1.47
CA LEU A 220 6.24 -4.00 -0.97
C LEU A 220 6.12 -5.08 0.11
N PHE A 221 6.69 -6.25 -0.16
CA PHE A 221 6.79 -7.37 0.76
C PHE A 221 8.23 -7.84 0.81
N ILE A 222 8.77 -8.00 2.03
CA ILE A 222 10.11 -8.55 2.21
C ILE A 222 10.11 -10.06 2.04
N GLU A 223 9.05 -10.71 2.50
CA GLU A 223 8.91 -12.15 2.52
C GLU A 223 7.51 -12.58 2.06
N ALA A 224 7.34 -13.87 1.77
CA ALA A 224 6.00 -14.45 1.69
C ALA A 224 5.38 -14.51 3.08
N ILE A 225 4.04 -14.51 3.14
CA ILE A 225 3.29 -14.51 4.42
C ILE A 225 3.69 -15.69 5.34
N SER A 226 4.04 -16.84 4.76
CA SER A 226 4.49 -18.05 5.48
C SER A 226 5.85 -17.89 6.17
N ASN A 227 6.65 -16.92 5.77
CA ASN A 227 8.04 -16.77 6.20
C ASN A 227 8.19 -15.74 7.34
N TYR A 228 7.15 -14.98 7.68
CA TYR A 228 7.19 -14.10 8.85
C TYR A 228 7.07 -14.90 10.13
N ASP A 229 7.95 -14.66 11.10
CA ASP A 229 8.03 -15.46 12.34
C ASP A 229 6.72 -15.53 13.12
N TYR A 230 5.98 -14.42 13.18
CA TYR A 230 4.69 -14.35 13.87
C TYR A 230 3.55 -15.05 13.12
N LEU A 231 3.74 -15.41 11.84
CA LEU A 231 2.75 -16.08 10.99
C LEU A 231 3.09 -17.54 10.67
N LYS A 232 4.37 -17.94 10.75
CA LYS A 232 4.85 -19.31 10.53
C LYS A 232 3.94 -20.40 11.14
N PRO A 233 3.43 -20.27 12.39
CA PRO A 233 2.57 -21.29 12.97
C PRO A 233 1.26 -21.56 12.22
N TYR A 234 0.73 -20.59 11.47
CA TYR A 234 -0.54 -20.68 10.74
C TYR A 234 -0.40 -21.26 9.32
N PHE A 235 0.82 -21.38 8.81
CA PHE A 235 1.11 -21.84 7.44
C PHE A 235 1.88 -23.17 7.41
N LYS A 236 1.69 -24.01 8.43
CA LYS A 236 2.27 -25.36 8.45
C LYS A 236 1.76 -26.13 7.23
N ASN A 237 2.67 -26.77 6.50
CA ASN A 237 2.38 -27.59 5.32
C ASN A 237 1.74 -26.84 4.14
N THR A 238 1.90 -25.52 4.04
CA THR A 238 1.38 -24.74 2.90
C THR A 238 2.51 -24.39 1.92
N ASN A 239 2.36 -24.74 0.64
CA ASN A 239 3.29 -24.30 -0.39
C ASN A 239 2.77 -23.01 -1.05
N VAL A 240 3.51 -21.91 -0.85
CA VAL A 240 3.21 -20.57 -1.40
C VAL A 240 4.32 -20.07 -2.31
N SER A 241 4.85 -20.96 -3.16
CA SER A 241 5.98 -20.69 -4.07
C SER A 241 5.80 -19.44 -4.93
N ALA A 242 4.59 -19.21 -5.47
CA ALA A 242 4.30 -18.00 -6.25
C ALA A 242 4.45 -16.72 -5.42
N GLY A 243 4.02 -16.72 -4.16
CA GLY A 243 4.18 -15.60 -3.24
C GLY A 243 5.63 -15.36 -2.86
N GLN A 244 6.40 -16.44 -2.68
CA GLN A 244 7.84 -16.36 -2.41
C GLN A 244 8.60 -15.77 -3.60
N GLN A 245 8.34 -16.25 -4.81
CA GLN A 245 8.92 -15.70 -6.04
C GLN A 245 8.52 -14.24 -6.24
N PHE A 246 7.26 -13.89 -5.95
CA PHE A 246 6.81 -12.50 -6.02
C PHE A 246 7.58 -11.61 -5.05
N ALA A 247 7.69 -11.96 -3.77
CA ALA A 247 8.45 -11.19 -2.80
C ALA A 247 9.95 -11.11 -3.16
N ALA A 248 10.53 -12.21 -3.62
CA ALA A 248 11.94 -12.31 -4.00
C ALA A 248 12.31 -11.45 -5.22
N ASN A 249 11.41 -11.35 -6.20
CA ASN A 249 11.72 -10.69 -7.47
C ASN A 249 11.14 -9.28 -7.60
N THR A 250 10.30 -8.84 -6.66
CA THR A 250 9.68 -7.52 -6.77
C THR A 250 10.43 -6.41 -6.03
N MET A 251 10.28 -5.20 -6.57
CA MET A 251 10.60 -3.93 -5.93
C MET A 251 9.57 -2.89 -6.34
N ILE A 252 9.50 -1.78 -5.61
CA ILE A 252 8.57 -0.69 -5.91
C ILE A 252 9.29 0.63 -6.14
N ILE A 253 8.69 1.44 -7.01
CA ILE A 253 9.02 2.85 -7.18
C ILE A 253 7.80 3.65 -6.73
N SER A 254 7.97 4.52 -5.74
CA SER A 254 6.93 5.45 -5.29
C SER A 254 6.42 6.28 -6.46
N ASN A 255 5.10 6.49 -6.55
CA ASN A 255 4.54 7.45 -7.49
C ASN A 255 4.17 8.78 -6.80
N SER A 256 4.61 8.97 -5.56
CA SER A 256 4.27 10.17 -4.78
C SER A 256 4.70 11.47 -5.49
N PRO A 257 4.06 12.61 -5.14
CA PRO A 257 4.46 13.92 -5.67
C PRO A 257 5.93 14.28 -5.45
N TRP A 258 6.59 13.62 -4.49
CA TRP A 258 7.98 13.87 -4.11
C TRP A 258 9.01 13.12 -4.98
N LEU A 259 8.57 12.13 -5.77
CA LEU A 259 9.44 11.56 -6.80
C LEU A 259 9.48 12.54 -7.98
N THR A 260 10.56 13.32 -8.07
CA THR A 260 10.79 14.23 -9.20
C THR A 260 11.24 13.46 -10.43
N ASP A 261 11.14 14.06 -11.62
CA ASP A 261 11.63 13.44 -12.85
C ASP A 261 13.15 13.26 -12.84
N LYS A 262 13.89 14.14 -12.14
CA LYS A 262 15.32 13.97 -11.90
C LYS A 262 15.61 12.69 -11.12
N HIS A 263 14.90 12.46 -10.01
CA HIS A 263 15.05 11.25 -9.20
C HIS A 263 14.59 10.00 -9.96
N PHE A 264 13.48 10.09 -10.70
CA PHE A 264 13.02 9.00 -11.56
C PHE A 264 14.07 8.64 -12.63
N ASN A 265 14.66 9.62 -13.30
CA ASN A 265 15.70 9.39 -14.31
C ASN A 265 16.95 8.75 -13.70
N GLN A 266 17.31 9.04 -12.45
CA GLN A 266 18.38 8.35 -11.74
C GLN A 266 18.06 6.87 -11.53
N ILE A 267 16.83 6.55 -11.11
CA ILE A 267 16.37 5.16 -10.98
C ILE A 267 16.41 4.46 -12.33
N TYR A 268 15.86 5.10 -13.37
CA TYR A 268 15.83 4.58 -14.73
C TYR A 268 17.22 4.24 -15.28
N ARG A 269 18.23 5.08 -15.02
CA ARG A 269 19.62 4.80 -15.41
C ARG A 269 20.17 3.57 -14.71
N VAL A 270 19.96 3.43 -13.39
CA VAL A 270 20.43 2.25 -12.65
C VAL A 270 19.74 0.98 -13.12
N LEU A 271 18.43 1.03 -13.38
CA LEU A 271 17.68 -0.10 -13.95
C LEU A 271 18.28 -0.54 -15.29
N ASN A 272 18.48 0.38 -16.23
CA ASN A 272 19.07 0.06 -17.53
C ASN A 272 20.50 -0.49 -17.44
N LEU A 273 21.30 -0.04 -16.46
CA LEU A 273 22.66 -0.55 -16.30
C LEU A 273 22.70 -2.00 -15.82
N HIS A 274 21.72 -2.44 -15.01
CA HIS A 274 21.69 -3.78 -14.42
C HIS A 274 20.84 -4.79 -15.21
N LEU A 275 20.03 -4.33 -16.16
CA LEU A 275 19.12 -5.17 -16.97
C LEU A 275 19.55 -5.28 -18.44
N LYS A 276 20.68 -4.68 -18.81
CA LYS A 276 21.37 -4.95 -20.08
C LYS A 276 22.03 -6.33 -20.05
#